data_AF-A0A7N2REE4-F1
#
_entry.id   AF-A0A7N2REE4-F1
#
_cell.length_a   1.000
_cell.length_b   1.000
_cell.length_c   1.000
_cell.angle_alpha   90.00
_cell.angle_beta   90.00
_cell.angle_gamma   90.00
#
_symmetry.space_group_name_H-M   'P 1'
#
loop_
_entity.id
_entity.type
_entity.pdbx_description
1 polymer ?
#
loop_
_entity_poly.entity_id
_entity_poly.type
_entity_poly.pdbx_seq_one_letter_code
_entity_poly.pdbx_strand_id
1 'polypeptide(L)'
;MAASSLSLSPNPTTFTTSPKPSFSPSYHTTRFIKFPNTSQTPTHLIVNPLTTHSPRASLSSIIPRAAATPSSSTTSTAQTSFHGLCYVVGDNIDTDQIIPAEYLTLVPSNPAEYEKLGSYALIGLPSSYTTRFVEPNENKSKYSIVIGGYNFGCGSSREHAPVALGAAGVSAVVAESYARIFFRNSVATGEVYPLESEGRICEECKTGDTITIELAESRLINHTTGKEYKLKPIGDAGPVIEAGGIFAYARNTGMIPTK
;
A
#
# COMPACT_ATOMS: atom_id res chain seq x y z
N MET A 1 -63.01 43.35 -33.76
CA MET A 1 -63.78 42.61 -34.78
C MET A 1 -62.96 41.39 -35.19
N ALA A 2 -63.53 40.19 -34.99
CA ALA A 2 -63.14 38.84 -35.47
C ALA A 2 -61.67 38.37 -35.27
N ALA A 3 -61.35 37.39 -34.42
CA ALA A 3 -61.69 35.96 -34.42
C ALA A 3 -61.10 35.15 -35.58
N SER A 4 -60.17 34.24 -35.27
CA SER A 4 -60.25 32.82 -35.66
C SER A 4 -59.16 31.98 -34.98
N SER A 5 -59.63 31.00 -34.23
CA SER A 5 -58.93 29.88 -33.61
C SER A 5 -58.66 28.77 -34.64
N LEU A 6 -57.63 27.94 -34.41
CA LEU A 6 -57.64 26.51 -34.75
C LEU A 6 -56.61 25.76 -33.89
N SER A 7 -57.12 24.76 -33.19
CA SER A 7 -56.48 23.79 -32.30
C SER A 7 -55.73 22.69 -33.04
N LEU A 8 -54.73 22.05 -32.42
CA LEU A 8 -54.43 20.61 -32.59
C LEU A 8 -53.66 20.02 -31.39
N SER A 9 -54.01 18.77 -31.11
CA SER A 9 -53.87 17.96 -29.89
C SER A 9 -52.45 17.46 -29.57
N PRO A 10 -52.14 17.11 -28.29
CA PRO A 10 -50.93 16.38 -27.92
C PRO A 10 -51.14 14.87 -28.14
N ASN A 11 -50.06 14.14 -28.47
CA ASN A 11 -50.05 12.68 -28.48
C ASN A 11 -48.84 12.14 -27.68
N PRO A 12 -49.05 11.16 -26.78
CA PRO A 12 -48.02 10.63 -25.89
C PRO A 12 -47.20 9.51 -26.55
N THR A 13 -45.89 9.50 -26.34
CA THR A 13 -45.01 8.40 -26.76
C THR A 13 -44.82 7.43 -25.61
N THR A 14 -45.46 6.27 -25.71
CA THR A 14 -45.36 5.15 -24.78
C THR A 14 -44.07 4.35 -25.00
N PHE A 15 -43.40 4.02 -23.89
CA PHE A 15 -42.28 3.08 -23.83
C PHE A 15 -42.74 1.65 -24.17
N THR A 16 -42.03 1.00 -25.09
CA THR A 16 -42.10 -0.46 -25.30
C THR A 16 -40.80 -1.09 -24.80
N THR A 17 -40.92 -1.93 -23.79
CA THR A 17 -39.90 -2.83 -23.26
C THR A 17 -39.77 -4.06 -24.15
N SER A 18 -38.56 -4.36 -24.63
CA SER A 18 -38.21 -5.64 -25.25
C SER A 18 -37.51 -6.57 -24.24
N PRO A 19 -37.71 -7.90 -24.33
CA PRO A 19 -37.29 -8.85 -23.28
C PRO A 19 -35.80 -9.22 -23.33
N LYS A 20 -35.25 -9.50 -22.13
CA LYS A 20 -33.90 -10.03 -21.86
C LYS A 20 -33.69 -11.42 -22.49
N PRO A 21 -32.53 -11.71 -23.09
CA PRO A 21 -32.08 -13.06 -23.33
C PRO A 21 -31.41 -13.65 -22.08
N SER A 22 -31.87 -14.84 -21.67
CA SER A 22 -31.31 -15.68 -20.61
C SER A 22 -30.12 -16.49 -21.12
N PHE A 23 -28.96 -16.36 -20.49
CA PHE A 23 -27.79 -17.21 -20.73
C PHE A 23 -27.58 -18.15 -19.54
N SER A 24 -27.62 -19.46 -19.82
CA SER A 24 -27.31 -20.54 -18.88
C SER A 24 -25.80 -20.82 -18.89
N PRO A 25 -25.13 -21.03 -17.74
CA PRO A 25 -23.73 -21.42 -17.73
C PRO A 25 -23.58 -22.95 -17.86
N SER A 26 -22.81 -23.38 -18.86
CA SER A 26 -22.36 -24.76 -19.01
C SER A 26 -21.11 -25.00 -18.16
N TYR A 27 -21.23 -25.89 -17.18
CA TYR A 27 -20.13 -26.34 -16.33
C TYR A 27 -19.18 -27.24 -17.12
N HIS A 28 -17.91 -26.85 -17.24
CA HIS A 28 -16.84 -27.75 -17.66
C HIS A 28 -15.94 -28.13 -16.48
N THR A 29 -15.98 -29.42 -16.19
CA THR A 29 -15.18 -30.17 -15.22
C THR A 29 -13.67 -29.99 -15.43
N THR A 30 -13.00 -29.56 -14.36
CA THR A 30 -11.54 -29.58 -14.17
C THR A 30 -10.97 -31.00 -14.20
N ARG A 31 -10.00 -31.26 -15.09
CA ARG A 31 -9.08 -32.40 -14.96
C ARG A 31 -7.82 -31.95 -14.21
N PHE A 32 -7.63 -32.53 -13.03
CA PHE A 32 -6.40 -32.48 -12.23
C PHE A 32 -5.26 -33.23 -12.95
N ILE A 33 -4.10 -32.59 -13.08
CA ILE A 33 -2.84 -33.23 -13.48
C ILE A 33 -2.02 -33.44 -12.20
N LYS A 34 -1.63 -34.70 -11.96
CA LYS A 34 -0.94 -35.20 -10.76
C LYS A 34 0.55 -35.35 -11.08
N PHE A 35 1.43 -34.70 -10.30
CA PHE A 35 2.89 -34.88 -10.40
C PHE A 35 3.35 -36.04 -9.50
N PRO A 36 4.26 -36.92 -9.95
CA PRO A 36 4.86 -37.93 -9.10
C PRO A 36 6.02 -37.37 -8.26
N ASN A 37 6.01 -37.76 -6.98
CA ASN A 37 7.01 -37.53 -5.95
C ASN A 37 8.17 -38.53 -6.13
N THR A 38 9.43 -38.08 -6.03
CA THR A 38 10.59 -38.99 -5.96
C THR A 38 11.45 -38.63 -4.76
N SER A 39 11.38 -39.49 -3.76
CA SER A 39 12.22 -39.57 -2.58
C SER A 39 13.51 -40.32 -2.88
N GLN A 40 14.69 -39.77 -2.56
CA GLN A 40 15.92 -40.55 -2.34
C GLN A 40 16.80 -39.89 -1.26
N THR A 41 16.93 -40.57 -0.11
CA THR A 41 18.08 -40.53 0.80
C THR A 41 19.15 -41.54 0.30
N PRO A 42 20.43 -41.41 0.68
CA PRO A 42 20.93 -42.23 1.81
C PRO A 42 22.10 -41.61 2.66
N THR A 43 22.12 -42.04 3.93
CA THR A 43 23.23 -42.32 4.91
C THR A 43 24.66 -41.82 4.64
N HIS A 44 25.30 -41.04 5.52
CA HIS A 44 25.92 -41.37 6.84
C HIS A 44 27.32 -41.99 6.75
N LEU A 45 28.37 -41.24 7.12
CA LEU A 45 29.65 -41.80 7.60
C LEU A 45 30.25 -40.91 8.69
N ILE A 46 30.38 -41.51 9.88
CA ILE A 46 31.11 -41.07 11.07
C ILE A 46 32.57 -41.47 10.91
N VAL A 47 33.52 -40.59 11.24
CA VAL A 47 34.80 -40.99 11.86
C VAL A 47 35.37 -39.83 12.73
N ASN A 48 35.56 -40.09 14.03
CA ASN A 48 36.54 -39.45 14.92
C ASN A 48 37.51 -40.58 15.36
N PRO A 49 38.79 -40.31 15.69
CA PRO A 49 39.11 -40.06 17.12
C PRO A 49 40.33 -39.17 17.45
N LEU A 50 40.31 -38.71 18.71
CA LEU A 50 41.34 -38.30 19.71
C LEU A 50 42.83 -38.25 19.30
N THR A 51 43.71 -37.35 19.81
CA THR A 51 44.13 -37.22 21.24
C THR A 51 44.91 -35.92 21.57
N THR A 52 45.00 -35.69 22.87
CA THR A 52 45.66 -34.72 23.76
C THR A 52 47.17 -34.43 23.60
N HIS A 53 47.62 -33.21 23.94
CA HIS A 53 48.77 -32.91 24.87
C HIS A 53 48.90 -31.39 25.18
N SER A 54 49.26 -31.04 26.41
CA SER A 54 49.68 -29.69 26.93
C SER A 54 51.16 -29.75 27.39
N PRO A 55 51.77 -28.69 27.98
CA PRO A 55 52.02 -27.32 27.52
C PRO A 55 53.54 -26.98 27.54
N ARG A 56 53.98 -25.88 26.91
CA ARG A 56 55.28 -25.25 27.27
C ARG A 56 55.28 -23.74 26.98
N ALA A 57 55.71 -22.99 27.99
CA ALA A 57 55.84 -21.54 28.02
C ALA A 57 57.00 -21.02 27.16
N SER A 58 56.82 -19.84 26.57
CA SER A 58 57.91 -18.91 26.27
C SER A 58 57.41 -17.47 26.30
N LEU A 59 57.98 -16.69 27.22
CA LEU A 59 57.86 -15.24 27.36
C LEU A 59 58.60 -14.53 26.22
N SER A 60 57.95 -13.57 25.55
CA SER A 60 58.66 -12.39 25.04
C SER A 60 57.73 -11.29 24.51
N SER A 61 58.05 -10.08 25.00
CA SER A 61 57.85 -8.73 24.45
C SER A 61 56.42 -8.21 24.21
N ILE A 62 56.05 -7.36 25.16
CA ILE A 62 55.05 -6.30 25.13
C ILE A 62 55.29 -5.36 23.92
N ILE A 63 54.27 -5.18 23.08
CA ILE A 63 54.12 -4.04 22.17
C ILE A 63 52.67 -3.54 22.34
N PRO A 64 52.42 -2.29 22.78
CA PRO A 64 51.06 -1.79 22.87
C PRO A 64 50.57 -1.43 21.45
N ARG A 65 49.69 -2.28 20.89
CA ARG A 65 48.92 -1.96 19.69
C ARG A 65 47.77 -1.05 20.12
N ALA A 66 47.78 0.19 19.63
CA ALA A 66 46.72 1.16 19.82
C ALA A 66 45.35 0.53 19.56
N ALA A 67 44.46 0.61 20.55
CA ALA A 67 43.05 0.30 20.40
C ALA A 67 42.45 1.35 19.47
N ALA A 68 42.28 1.00 18.19
CA ALA A 68 41.37 1.71 17.32
C ALA A 68 39.95 1.38 17.79
N THR A 69 39.37 2.29 18.55
CA THR A 69 37.93 2.34 18.80
C THR A 69 37.23 2.24 17.45
N PRO A 70 36.34 1.26 17.20
CA PRO A 70 35.42 1.41 16.10
C PRO A 70 34.54 2.60 16.45
N SER A 71 34.79 3.72 15.79
CA SER A 71 33.83 4.81 15.67
C SER A 71 32.59 4.19 15.05
N SER A 72 31.67 3.74 15.91
CA SER A 72 30.29 3.46 15.56
C SER A 72 29.74 4.75 14.99
N SER A 73 29.73 4.85 13.67
CA SER A 73 28.87 5.77 12.96
C SER A 73 27.45 5.36 13.32
N THR A 74 26.94 5.92 14.41
CA THR A 74 25.52 5.92 14.71
C THR A 74 24.88 6.74 13.61
N THR A 75 24.56 6.10 12.50
CA THR A 75 23.57 6.63 11.56
C THR A 75 22.30 6.72 12.39
N SER A 76 22.01 7.92 12.88
CA SER A 76 20.72 8.25 13.49
C SER A 76 19.68 8.00 12.42
N THR A 77 19.12 6.79 12.37
CA THR A 77 17.93 6.49 11.59
C THR A 77 16.91 7.53 12.00
N ALA A 78 16.60 8.47 11.12
CA ALA A 78 15.55 9.45 11.38
C ALA A 78 14.32 8.66 11.79
N GLN A 79 13.76 8.96 12.96
CA GLN A 79 12.54 8.30 13.42
C GLN A 79 11.38 8.82 12.56
N THR A 80 11.12 8.14 11.44
CA THR A 80 10.00 8.43 10.57
C THR A 80 8.70 8.02 11.28
N SER A 81 7.86 9.00 11.58
CA SER A 81 6.55 8.80 12.20
C SER A 81 5.47 9.57 11.44
N PHE A 82 4.27 9.00 11.32
CA PHE A 82 3.12 9.67 10.70
C PHE A 82 2.06 9.92 11.76
N HIS A 83 1.49 11.13 11.78
CA HIS A 83 0.43 11.51 12.71
C HIS A 83 -0.72 12.18 11.96
N GLY A 84 -1.96 11.85 12.32
CA GLY A 84 -3.13 12.57 11.85
C GLY A 84 -4.41 11.74 11.89
N LEU A 85 -5.46 12.25 11.26
CA LEU A 85 -6.75 11.59 11.22
C LEU A 85 -6.71 10.40 10.25
N CYS A 86 -7.33 9.29 10.63
CA CYS A 86 -7.47 8.16 9.73
C CYS A 86 -8.81 8.12 9.00
N TYR A 87 -8.80 7.60 7.77
CA TYR A 87 -9.99 7.20 7.03
C TYR A 87 -10.05 5.68 6.95
N VAL A 88 -11.16 5.08 7.38
CA VAL A 88 -11.29 3.62 7.51
C VAL A 88 -12.14 3.05 6.38
N VAL A 89 -11.59 2.03 5.73
CA VAL A 89 -12.24 1.24 4.67
C VAL A 89 -12.13 -0.26 4.96
N GLY A 90 -13.01 -1.04 4.33
CA GLY A 90 -13.11 -2.49 4.53
C GLY A 90 -12.14 -3.30 3.67
N ASP A 91 -12.54 -4.55 3.40
CA ASP A 91 -11.78 -5.48 2.57
C ASP A 91 -11.94 -5.19 1.08
N ASN A 92 -10.98 -5.69 0.28
CA ASN A 92 -11.02 -5.73 -1.18
C ASN A 92 -11.27 -4.35 -1.81
N ILE A 93 -10.64 -3.32 -1.27
CA ILE A 93 -10.63 -2.00 -1.89
C ILE A 93 -9.80 -2.08 -3.17
N ASP A 94 -10.47 -2.10 -4.31
CA ASP A 94 -9.83 -2.25 -5.61
C ASP A 94 -9.33 -0.91 -6.18
N THR A 95 -8.54 -0.98 -7.25
CA THR A 95 -7.98 0.22 -7.88
C THR A 95 -9.03 1.13 -8.52
N ASP A 96 -10.20 0.64 -8.91
CA ASP A 96 -11.30 1.47 -9.42
C ASP A 96 -11.96 2.26 -8.29
N GLN A 97 -12.07 1.65 -7.10
CA GLN A 97 -12.55 2.33 -5.90
C GLN A 97 -11.58 3.42 -5.44
N ILE A 98 -10.27 3.18 -5.55
CA ILE A 98 -9.23 4.19 -5.25
C ILE A 98 -9.22 5.30 -6.31
N ILE A 99 -9.22 4.95 -7.60
CA ILE A 99 -9.24 5.91 -8.71
C ILE A 99 -9.90 5.29 -9.96
N PRO A 100 -11.11 5.74 -10.33
CA PRO A 100 -11.80 5.24 -11.52
C PRO A 100 -11.03 5.45 -12.82
N ALA A 101 -11.25 4.56 -13.79
CA ALA A 101 -10.50 4.53 -15.06
C ALA A 101 -10.60 5.82 -15.89
N GLU A 102 -11.69 6.58 -15.75
CA GLU A 102 -11.91 7.85 -16.48
C GLU A 102 -10.89 8.94 -16.12
N TYR A 103 -10.28 8.87 -14.94
CA TYR A 103 -9.28 9.85 -14.47
C TYR A 103 -7.84 9.49 -14.83
N LEU A 104 -7.60 8.33 -15.46
CA LEU A 104 -6.26 7.87 -15.83
C LEU A 104 -5.64 8.66 -17.00
N THR A 105 -6.41 9.57 -17.59
CA THR A 105 -5.93 10.53 -18.59
C THR A 105 -5.06 11.64 -17.99
N LEU A 106 -5.14 11.85 -16.68
CA LEU A 106 -4.29 12.78 -15.94
C LEU A 106 -2.86 12.24 -15.82
N VAL A 107 -1.89 13.14 -16.01
CA VAL A 107 -0.46 12.85 -16.05
C VAL A 107 0.20 13.25 -14.72
N PRO A 108 0.68 12.28 -13.90
CA PRO A 108 1.28 12.57 -12.59
C PRO A 108 2.50 13.49 -12.62
N SER A 109 3.23 13.57 -13.74
CA SER A 109 4.40 14.45 -13.86
C SER A 109 4.04 15.93 -14.08
N ASN A 110 2.78 16.25 -14.37
CA ASN A 110 2.29 17.62 -14.44
C ASN A 110 1.78 18.03 -13.05
N PRO A 111 2.34 19.06 -12.39
CA PRO A 111 1.96 19.45 -11.03
C PRO A 111 0.46 19.74 -10.85
N ALA A 112 -0.18 20.39 -11.81
CA ALA A 112 -1.60 20.73 -11.72
C ALA A 112 -2.50 19.48 -11.85
N GLU A 113 -2.11 18.53 -12.71
CA GLU A 113 -2.83 17.28 -12.90
C GLU A 113 -2.58 16.29 -11.75
N TYR A 114 -1.38 16.31 -11.17
CA TYR A 114 -1.06 15.59 -9.94
C TYR A 114 -1.96 16.04 -8.79
N GLU A 115 -2.06 17.35 -8.55
CA GLU A 115 -2.97 17.88 -7.54
C GLU A 115 -4.43 17.48 -7.84
N LYS A 116 -4.81 17.48 -9.13
CA LYS A 116 -6.14 17.06 -9.56
C LYS A 116 -6.41 15.57 -9.30
N LEU A 117 -5.43 14.69 -9.45
CA LEU A 117 -5.54 13.26 -9.08
C LEU A 117 -5.87 13.10 -7.59
N GLY A 118 -5.31 13.94 -6.73
CA GLY A 118 -5.65 13.98 -5.30
C GLY A 118 -7.14 14.20 -5.04
N SER A 119 -7.79 15.09 -5.81
CA SER A 119 -9.24 15.35 -5.69
C SER A 119 -10.14 14.15 -6.02
N TYR A 120 -9.59 13.12 -6.69
CA TYR A 120 -10.29 11.91 -7.09
C TYR A 120 -9.92 10.67 -6.27
N ALA A 121 -9.06 10.82 -5.26
CA ALA A 121 -8.70 9.71 -4.38
C ALA A 121 -9.94 9.16 -3.66
N LEU A 122 -10.10 7.82 -3.70
CA LEU A 122 -11.20 7.07 -3.10
C LEU A 122 -12.60 7.50 -3.57
N ILE A 123 -12.72 8.19 -4.72
CA ILE A 123 -14.02 8.67 -5.23
C ILE A 123 -14.92 7.53 -5.74
N GLY A 124 -14.33 6.38 -6.08
CA GLY A 124 -15.03 5.20 -6.55
C GLY A 124 -15.61 4.32 -5.45
N LEU A 125 -15.45 4.71 -4.17
CA LEU A 125 -16.03 3.97 -3.05
C LEU A 125 -17.56 3.88 -3.17
N PRO A 126 -18.18 2.74 -2.77
CA PRO A 126 -19.62 2.60 -2.80
C PRO A 126 -20.32 3.56 -1.83
N SER A 127 -21.59 3.85 -2.10
CA SER A 127 -22.41 4.78 -1.31
C SER A 127 -22.61 4.38 0.16
N SER A 128 -22.22 3.17 0.56
CA SER A 128 -22.15 2.75 1.96
C SER A 128 -21.14 3.57 2.78
N TYR A 129 -20.14 4.17 2.12
CA TYR A 129 -19.21 5.12 2.76
C TYR A 129 -19.81 6.52 2.74
N THR A 130 -20.48 6.90 3.83
CA THR A 130 -21.20 8.19 3.93
C THR A 130 -20.25 9.38 4.13
N THR A 131 -19.11 9.17 4.78
CA THR A 131 -18.07 10.19 4.92
C THR A 131 -17.20 10.22 3.67
N ARG A 132 -17.12 11.37 3.02
CA ARG A 132 -16.26 11.55 1.85
C ARG A 132 -14.79 11.58 2.27
N PHE A 133 -13.92 11.02 1.44
CA PHE A 133 -12.47 11.03 1.69
C PHE A 133 -11.85 12.41 1.42
N VAL A 134 -12.16 13.00 0.26
CA VAL A 134 -11.79 14.39 -0.11
C VAL A 134 -13.05 15.20 -0.27
N GLU A 135 -13.16 16.33 0.42
CA GLU A 135 -14.36 17.18 0.37
C GLU A 135 -14.57 17.79 -1.04
N PRO A 136 -15.80 18.15 -1.41
CA PRO A 136 -16.05 18.81 -2.70
C PRO A 136 -15.24 20.10 -2.85
N ASN A 137 -14.65 20.30 -4.02
CA ASN A 137 -13.77 21.43 -4.35
C ASN A 137 -12.42 21.47 -3.62
N GLU A 138 -12.06 20.40 -2.91
CA GLU A 138 -10.72 20.23 -2.34
C GLU A 138 -9.89 19.25 -3.18
N ASN A 139 -8.57 19.42 -3.14
CA ASN A 139 -7.62 18.50 -3.76
C ASN A 139 -6.91 17.60 -2.75
N LYS A 140 -7.04 17.92 -1.45
CA LYS A 140 -6.40 17.20 -0.34
C LYS A 140 -7.44 16.70 0.65
N SER A 141 -7.14 15.56 1.25
CA SER A 141 -7.89 15.03 2.36
C SER A 141 -7.39 15.61 3.68
N LYS A 142 -8.29 15.73 4.65
CA LYS A 142 -7.91 15.95 6.07
C LYS A 142 -7.39 14.66 6.73
N TYR A 143 -7.55 13.52 6.08
CA TYR A 143 -7.09 12.22 6.56
C TYR A 143 -5.71 11.91 5.94
N SER A 144 -4.67 11.95 6.77
CA SER A 144 -3.29 11.64 6.33
C SER A 144 -2.99 10.14 6.37
N ILE A 145 -3.87 9.33 6.98
CA ILE A 145 -3.71 7.89 7.14
C ILE A 145 -4.95 7.18 6.61
N VAL A 146 -4.78 6.10 5.87
CA VAL A 146 -5.87 5.21 5.46
C VAL A 146 -5.73 3.88 6.19
N ILE A 147 -6.80 3.38 6.80
CA ILE A 147 -6.86 2.04 7.39
C ILE A 147 -7.73 1.17 6.47
N GLY A 148 -7.19 0.07 5.96
CA GLY A 148 -7.89 -0.90 5.13
C GLY A 148 -8.00 -2.27 5.76
N GLY A 149 -8.89 -3.11 5.21
CA GLY A 149 -8.97 -4.52 5.54
C GLY A 149 -8.01 -5.38 4.72
N TYR A 150 -8.46 -6.58 4.37
CA TYR A 150 -7.72 -7.55 3.57
C TYR A 150 -7.66 -7.13 2.09
N ASN A 151 -6.53 -7.41 1.42
CA ASN A 151 -6.35 -7.30 -0.04
C ASN A 151 -6.61 -5.87 -0.58
N PHE A 152 -6.05 -4.87 0.10
CA PHE A 152 -6.12 -3.47 -0.33
C PHE A 152 -5.35 -3.24 -1.64
N GLY A 153 -5.93 -2.43 -2.53
CA GLY A 153 -5.38 -2.09 -3.83
C GLY A 153 -5.50 -3.22 -4.87
N CYS A 154 -6.48 -4.12 -4.71
CA CYS A 154 -6.66 -5.23 -5.63
C CYS A 154 -7.19 -4.81 -7.01
N GLY A 155 -7.21 -5.74 -7.96
CA GLY A 155 -7.65 -5.48 -9.32
C GLY A 155 -6.51 -5.12 -10.27
N SER A 156 -6.75 -4.13 -11.13
CA SER A 156 -5.86 -3.82 -12.27
C SER A 156 -4.56 -3.13 -11.85
N SER A 157 -3.50 -3.29 -12.66
CA SER A 157 -2.22 -2.61 -12.43
C SER A 157 -2.33 -1.11 -12.73
N ARG A 158 -2.67 -0.29 -11.73
CA ARG A 158 -2.75 1.17 -11.85
C ARG A 158 -1.75 1.85 -10.92
N GLU A 159 -0.74 2.49 -11.50
CA GLU A 159 0.18 3.34 -10.76
C GLU A 159 -0.51 4.61 -10.23
N HIS A 160 -1.55 5.07 -10.93
CA HIS A 160 -2.38 6.19 -10.48
C HIS A 160 -3.05 5.97 -9.12
N ALA A 161 -3.25 4.72 -8.68
CA ALA A 161 -3.92 4.45 -7.40
C ALA A 161 -3.10 4.95 -6.19
N PRO A 162 -1.84 4.52 -5.98
CA PRO A 162 -1.01 5.12 -4.92
C PRO A 162 -0.70 6.60 -5.15
N VAL A 163 -0.55 7.05 -6.40
CA VAL A 163 -0.33 8.47 -6.73
C VAL A 163 -1.50 9.34 -6.30
N ALA A 164 -2.75 8.93 -6.55
CA ALA A 164 -3.92 9.70 -6.14
C ALA A 164 -3.99 9.83 -4.60
N LEU A 165 -3.65 8.77 -3.86
CA LEU A 165 -3.58 8.81 -2.39
C LEU A 165 -2.48 9.77 -1.91
N GLY A 166 -1.27 9.67 -2.46
CA GLY A 166 -0.15 10.57 -2.14
C GLY A 166 -0.47 12.04 -2.47
N ALA A 167 -1.05 12.29 -3.64
CA ALA A 167 -1.51 13.61 -4.07
C ALA A 167 -2.59 14.20 -3.14
N ALA A 168 -3.47 13.36 -2.60
CA ALA A 168 -4.47 13.74 -1.61
C ALA A 168 -3.87 14.03 -0.22
N GLY A 169 -2.58 13.78 0.00
CA GLY A 169 -1.88 14.02 1.27
C GLY A 169 -1.83 12.82 2.20
N VAL A 170 -2.13 11.60 1.72
CA VAL A 170 -1.94 10.37 2.49
C VAL A 170 -0.44 10.10 2.63
N SER A 171 0.03 9.90 3.86
CA SER A 171 1.42 9.50 4.12
C SER A 171 1.56 7.99 4.23
N ALA A 172 0.55 7.32 4.81
CA ALA A 172 0.57 5.87 5.01
C ALA A 172 -0.82 5.26 4.82
N VAL A 173 -0.82 4.07 4.24
CA VAL A 173 -1.95 3.14 4.26
C VAL A 173 -1.55 2.01 5.19
N VAL A 174 -2.45 1.60 6.08
CA VAL A 174 -2.26 0.45 6.97
C VAL A 174 -3.37 -0.55 6.68
N ALA A 175 -3.04 -1.76 6.28
CA ALA A 175 -4.03 -2.78 5.90
C ALA A 175 -3.65 -4.17 6.46
N GLU A 176 -4.60 -5.10 6.53
CA GLU A 176 -4.26 -6.49 6.90
C GLU A 176 -3.36 -7.15 5.84
N SER A 177 -3.58 -6.82 4.57
CA SER A 177 -2.73 -7.26 3.47
C SER A 177 -2.95 -6.41 2.22
N TYR A 178 -1.99 -6.48 1.30
CA TYR A 178 -2.04 -5.78 0.02
C TYR A 178 -2.11 -6.72 -1.17
N ALA A 179 -2.76 -6.25 -2.22
CA ALA A 179 -2.50 -6.79 -3.54
C ALA A 179 -1.05 -6.48 -3.93
N ARG A 180 -0.33 -7.52 -4.38
CA ARG A 180 1.11 -7.44 -4.68
C ARG A 180 1.49 -6.31 -5.63
N ILE A 181 0.64 -6.03 -6.62
CA ILE A 181 0.90 -4.99 -7.62
C ILE A 181 0.78 -3.59 -7.01
N PHE A 182 -0.26 -3.36 -6.19
CA PHE A 182 -0.41 -2.08 -5.50
C PHE A 182 0.77 -1.82 -4.58
N PHE A 183 1.15 -2.80 -3.74
CA PHE A 183 2.31 -2.67 -2.85
C PHE A 183 3.58 -2.29 -3.62
N ARG A 184 3.88 -3.01 -4.72
CA ARG A 184 5.04 -2.70 -5.57
C ARG A 184 4.97 -1.28 -6.14
N ASN A 185 3.80 -0.84 -6.59
CA ASN A 185 3.63 0.50 -7.16
C ASN A 185 3.84 1.57 -6.08
N SER A 186 3.31 1.40 -4.87
CA SER A 186 3.56 2.31 -3.74
C SER A 186 5.05 2.45 -3.43
N VAL A 187 5.81 1.34 -3.44
CA VAL A 187 7.27 1.37 -3.25
C VAL A 187 7.98 2.05 -4.43
N ALA A 188 7.57 1.75 -5.66
CA ALA A 188 8.20 2.28 -6.86
C ALA A 188 8.02 3.80 -7.00
N THR A 189 6.84 4.32 -6.66
CA THR A 189 6.54 5.75 -6.74
C THR A 189 6.94 6.52 -5.49
N GLY A 190 6.93 5.88 -4.31
CA GLY A 190 7.24 6.53 -3.04
C GLY A 190 6.11 7.43 -2.50
N GLU A 191 4.91 7.31 -3.06
CA GLU A 191 3.77 8.20 -2.77
C GLU A 191 3.15 7.97 -1.39
N VAL A 192 3.12 6.71 -0.95
CA VAL A 192 2.52 6.29 0.31
C VAL A 192 3.31 5.11 0.89
N TYR A 193 3.32 5.00 2.22
CA TYR A 193 3.80 3.80 2.91
C TYR A 193 2.71 2.72 2.96
N PRO A 194 2.91 1.53 2.34
CA PRO A 194 2.00 0.40 2.50
C PRO A 194 2.44 -0.46 3.71
N LEU A 195 1.76 -0.34 4.84
CA LEU A 195 2.10 -1.02 6.09
C LEU A 195 1.10 -2.13 6.39
N GLU A 196 1.60 -3.33 6.71
CA GLU A 196 0.72 -4.44 7.07
C GLU A 196 0.50 -4.52 8.58
N SER A 197 -0.74 -4.70 9.02
CA SER A 197 -1.07 -4.97 10.42
C SER A 197 -1.10 -6.48 10.72
N GLU A 198 -0.81 -6.86 11.97
CA GLU A 198 -0.98 -8.26 12.41
C GLU A 198 -2.43 -8.60 12.78
N GLY A 199 -3.30 -7.59 12.92
CA GLY A 199 -4.72 -7.75 13.25
C GLY A 199 -5.64 -6.84 12.44
N ARG A 200 -6.93 -6.97 12.68
CA ARG A 200 -8.01 -6.35 11.88
C ARG A 200 -8.35 -4.94 12.35
N ILE A 201 -7.40 -4.03 12.18
CA ILE A 201 -7.48 -2.63 12.68
C ILE A 201 -8.72 -1.89 12.13
N CYS A 202 -9.18 -2.23 10.91
CA CYS A 202 -10.35 -1.59 10.28
C CYS A 202 -11.68 -1.86 11.00
N GLU A 203 -11.77 -2.87 11.85
CA GLU A 203 -12.97 -3.13 12.68
C GLU A 203 -12.93 -2.41 14.03
N GLU A 204 -11.75 -1.92 14.43
CA GLU A 204 -11.55 -1.28 15.73
C GLU A 204 -11.36 0.23 15.66
N CYS A 205 -10.79 0.73 14.56
CA CYS A 205 -10.67 2.16 14.29
C CYS A 205 -11.91 2.69 13.58
N LYS A 206 -12.18 3.99 13.76
CA LYS A 206 -13.25 4.70 13.05
C LYS A 206 -12.67 5.85 12.24
N THR A 207 -13.32 6.16 11.12
CA THR A 207 -12.98 7.35 10.34
C THR A 207 -13.04 8.59 11.23
N GLY A 208 -11.95 9.36 11.26
CA GLY A 208 -11.76 10.50 12.15
C GLY A 208 -11.01 10.21 13.44
N ASP A 209 -10.61 8.96 13.72
CA ASP A 209 -9.71 8.67 14.83
C ASP A 209 -8.33 9.30 14.61
N THR A 210 -7.69 9.75 15.69
CA THR A 210 -6.34 10.32 15.65
C THR A 210 -5.32 9.21 15.83
N ILE A 211 -4.50 8.99 14.81
CA ILE A 211 -3.55 7.87 14.74
C ILE A 211 -2.11 8.38 14.73
N THR A 212 -1.20 7.65 15.36
CA THR A 212 0.24 7.77 15.16
C THR A 212 0.82 6.45 14.72
N ILE A 213 1.68 6.48 13.70
CA ILE A 213 2.41 5.33 13.19
C ILE A 213 3.89 5.59 13.46
N GLU A 214 4.52 4.66 14.17
CA GLU A 214 5.93 4.68 14.53
C GLU A 214 6.64 3.58 13.75
N LEU A 215 7.43 3.94 12.73
CA LEU A 215 8.04 2.94 11.84
C LEU A 215 9.17 2.17 12.52
N ALA A 216 9.95 2.81 13.39
CA ALA A 216 11.07 2.18 14.09
C ALA A 216 10.59 1.08 15.06
N GLU A 217 9.46 1.32 15.72
CA GLU A 217 8.82 0.40 16.66
C GLU A 217 7.82 -0.54 15.95
N SER A 218 7.55 -0.32 14.65
CA SER A 218 6.55 -1.04 13.85
C SER A 218 5.20 -1.10 14.57
N ARG A 219 4.69 0.06 14.97
CA ARG A 219 3.49 0.17 15.79
C ARG A 219 2.55 1.29 15.32
N LEU A 220 1.26 1.07 15.52
CA LEU A 220 0.20 2.04 15.33
C LEU A 220 -0.48 2.30 16.68
N ILE A 221 -0.66 3.58 17.02
CA ILE A 221 -1.33 4.03 18.25
C ILE A 221 -2.58 4.78 17.84
N ASN A 222 -3.74 4.35 18.32
CA ASN A 222 -4.99 5.07 18.20
C ASN A 222 -5.20 5.91 19.47
N HIS A 223 -4.97 7.22 19.37
CA HIS A 223 -5.09 8.16 20.49
C HIS A 223 -6.53 8.40 20.92
N THR A 224 -7.51 8.17 20.04
CA THR A 224 -8.93 8.28 20.38
C THR A 224 -9.37 7.16 21.32
N THR A 225 -8.90 5.93 21.08
CA THR A 225 -9.30 4.74 21.85
C THR A 225 -8.28 4.32 22.91
N GLY A 226 -7.04 4.80 22.81
CA GLY A 226 -5.90 4.39 23.64
C GLY A 226 -5.33 3.01 23.28
N LYS A 227 -5.77 2.41 22.17
CA LYS A 227 -5.30 1.09 21.72
C LYS A 227 -4.04 1.18 20.88
N GLU A 228 -3.21 0.15 20.97
CA GLU A 228 -2.00 0.01 20.18
C GLU A 228 -2.06 -1.29 19.36
N TYR A 229 -1.49 -1.24 18.16
CA TYR A 229 -1.48 -2.34 17.21
C TYR A 229 -0.07 -2.56 16.68
N LYS A 230 0.34 -3.82 16.60
CA LYS A 230 1.60 -4.21 16.00
C LYS A 230 1.47 -4.26 14.48
N LEU A 231 2.44 -3.64 13.82
CA LEU A 231 2.61 -3.67 12.38
C LEU A 231 3.76 -4.60 12.01
N LYS A 232 3.75 -5.11 10.78
CA LYS A 232 4.90 -5.76 10.20
C LYS A 232 5.91 -4.70 9.76
N PRO A 233 7.21 -4.92 9.95
CA PRO A 233 8.23 -3.98 9.51
C PRO A 233 8.21 -3.85 7.97
N ILE A 234 8.34 -2.62 7.46
CA ILE A 234 8.38 -2.33 6.02
C ILE A 234 9.59 -2.96 5.32
N GLY A 235 10.66 -3.24 6.08
CA GLY A 235 11.89 -3.85 5.58
C GLY A 235 12.63 -2.98 4.56
N ASP A 236 13.29 -3.61 3.61
CA ASP A 236 14.15 -2.96 2.61
C ASP A 236 13.40 -2.01 1.66
N ALA A 237 12.06 -2.04 1.65
CA ALA A 237 11.25 -1.11 0.90
C ALA A 237 11.26 0.31 1.51
N GLY A 238 11.47 0.43 2.83
CA GLY A 238 11.46 1.72 3.54
C GLY A 238 12.38 2.77 2.91
N PRO A 239 13.71 2.49 2.78
CA PRO A 239 14.64 3.43 2.17
C PRO A 239 14.29 3.87 0.74
N VAL A 240 13.61 3.01 -0.03
CA VAL A 240 13.17 3.33 -1.40
C VAL A 240 12.02 4.34 -1.37
N ILE A 241 11.05 4.14 -0.46
CA ILE A 241 9.92 5.05 -0.26
C ILE A 241 10.43 6.40 0.27
N GLU A 242 11.32 6.40 1.29
CA GLU A 242 11.92 7.62 1.87
C GLU A 242 12.63 8.48 0.83
N ALA A 243 13.27 7.85 -0.16
CA ALA A 243 13.94 8.56 -1.23
C ALA A 243 12.97 9.24 -2.21
N GLY A 244 11.67 8.93 -2.17
CA GLY A 244 10.70 9.35 -3.18
C GLY A 244 10.61 8.39 -4.37
N GLY A 245 10.74 7.09 -4.10
CA GLY A 245 10.58 6.03 -5.10
C GLY A 245 11.90 5.56 -5.75
N ILE A 246 11.78 4.55 -6.61
CA ILE A 246 12.92 3.77 -7.11
C ILE A 246 13.94 4.60 -7.90
N PHE A 247 13.48 5.57 -8.69
CA PHE A 247 14.38 6.42 -9.46
C PHE A 247 15.15 7.40 -8.58
N ALA A 248 14.51 7.94 -7.56
CA ALA A 248 15.17 8.84 -6.62
C ALA A 248 16.15 8.06 -5.74
N TYR A 249 15.77 6.88 -5.27
CA TYR A 249 16.67 5.96 -4.58
C TYR A 249 17.91 5.59 -5.44
N ALA A 250 17.70 5.24 -6.71
CA ALA A 250 18.78 4.89 -7.62
C ALA A 250 19.75 6.07 -7.87
N ARG A 251 19.26 7.31 -7.92
CA ARG A 251 20.13 8.52 -7.98
C ARG A 251 20.90 8.72 -6.68
N ASN A 252 20.21 8.63 -5.55
CA ASN A 252 20.80 8.85 -4.22
C ASN A 252 21.91 7.82 -3.90
N THR A 253 21.79 6.60 -4.45
CA THR A 253 22.75 5.51 -4.28
C THR A 253 23.78 5.41 -5.41
N GLY A 254 23.74 6.31 -6.40
CA GLY A 254 24.70 6.34 -7.51
C GLY A 254 24.55 5.22 -8.54
N MET A 255 23.41 4.53 -8.57
CA MET A 255 23.10 3.52 -9.59
C MET A 255 22.80 4.16 -10.96
N ILE A 256 22.30 5.39 -10.96
CA ILE A 256 22.08 6.20 -12.17
C ILE A 256 22.56 7.65 -11.95
N PRO A 257 22.90 8.40 -13.01
CA PRO A 257 23.35 9.78 -12.89
C PRO A 257 22.31 10.70 -12.24
N THR A 258 22.78 11.60 -11.37
CA THR A 258 22.02 12.76 -10.90
C THR A 258 21.79 13.72 -12.08
N LYS A 259 20.54 14.15 -12.28
CA LYS A 259 20.20 15.18 -13.27
C LYS A 259 20.63 16.56 -12.77
#